data_AF-A0A1H9E383-F1
#
_entry.id   AF-A0A1H9E383-F1
#
_cell.length_a   1.000
_cell.length_b   1.000
_cell.length_c   1.000
_cell.angle_alpha   90.00
_cell.angle_beta   90.00
_cell.angle_gamma   90.00
#
_symmetry.space_group_name_H-M   'P 1'
#
loop_
_entity.id
_entity.type
_entity.pdbx_description
1 polymer ?
#
loop_
_entity_poly.entity_id
_entity_poly.type
_entity_poly.pdbx_seq_one_letter_code
_entity_poly.pdbx_strand_id
1 'polypeptide(L)'
;MTATPKPLVLIILDGFGHSDSPAHNAIHAAHTPVLDRLNASCPHGLISGSGMDVGLPDGQMGNSEVGHMNLGAGRVLYQDLTRVTKAIQDGEFFENPAICAAVDQAVDAGKAVHILGLLS
;
A
#
# COMPACT_ATOMS: atom_id res chain seq x y z
N MET A 1 -32.73 -5.62 -30.81
CA MET A 1 -31.28 -5.35 -30.93
C MET A 1 -30.75 -5.14 -29.53
N THR A 2 -29.82 -5.96 -29.06
CA THR A 2 -29.13 -5.73 -27.78
C THR A 2 -28.11 -4.62 -27.99
N ALA A 3 -28.23 -3.54 -27.22
CA ALA A 3 -27.27 -2.43 -27.30
C ALA A 3 -25.89 -2.92 -26.84
N THR A 4 -24.85 -2.62 -27.60
CA THR A 4 -23.47 -2.88 -27.19
C THR A 4 -23.14 -2.01 -25.97
N PRO A 5 -22.70 -2.60 -24.84
CA PRO A 5 -22.33 -1.82 -23.66
C PRO A 5 -21.13 -0.92 -23.98
N LYS A 6 -21.14 0.31 -23.45
CA LYS A 6 -19.99 1.21 -23.50
C LYS A 6 -19.00 0.79 -22.41
N PRO A 7 -17.76 0.41 -22.74
CA PRO A 7 -16.79 -0.02 -21.73
C PRO A 7 -16.31 1.15 -20.88
N LEU A 8 -16.14 0.91 -19.58
CA LEU A 8 -15.38 1.74 -18.67
C LEU A 8 -14.11 1.00 -18.29
N VAL A 9 -12.95 1.64 -18.45
CA VAL A 9 -11.64 1.00 -18.26
C VAL A 9 -10.82 1.82 -17.28
N LEU A 10 -10.32 1.14 -16.23
CA LEU A 10 -9.26 1.65 -15.37
C LEU A 10 -7.92 1.11 -15.88
N ILE A 11 -7.00 2.01 -16.20
CA ILE A 11 -5.65 1.68 -16.67
C ILE A 11 -4.66 2.09 -15.57
N ILE A 12 -3.84 1.15 -15.10
CA ILE A 12 -2.85 1.37 -14.06
C ILE A 12 -1.46 1.25 -14.70
N LEU A 13 -0.69 2.34 -14.68
CA LEU A 13 0.72 2.35 -15.06
C LEU A 13 1.54 2.11 -13.78
N ASP A 14 1.93 0.86 -13.52
CA ASP A 14 2.62 0.50 -12.28
C ASP A 14 4.00 1.19 -12.19
N GLY A 15 4.33 1.74 -11.01
CA GLY A 15 5.54 2.54 -10.80
C GLY A 15 5.61 3.88 -11.53
N PHE A 16 4.49 4.39 -12.07
CA PHE A 16 4.45 5.66 -12.81
C PHE A 16 3.94 6.83 -11.93
N GLY A 17 4.87 7.58 -11.32
CA GLY A 17 4.56 8.72 -10.45
C GLY A 17 4.74 10.10 -11.09
N HIS A 18 4.35 11.15 -10.36
CA HIS A 18 4.64 12.55 -10.70
C HIS A 18 5.76 13.11 -9.82
N SER A 19 6.67 13.87 -10.41
CA SER A 19 7.71 14.62 -9.70
C SER A 19 8.04 15.88 -10.50
N ASP A 20 8.12 17.03 -9.81
CA ASP A 20 8.52 18.30 -10.43
C ASP A 20 10.03 18.35 -10.72
N SER A 21 10.82 17.43 -10.16
CA SER A 21 12.25 17.34 -10.43
C SER A 21 12.50 16.56 -11.73
N PRO A 22 13.21 17.15 -12.71
CA PRO A 22 13.63 16.45 -13.91
C PRO A 22 14.87 15.56 -13.67
N ALA A 23 15.58 15.75 -12.55
CA ALA A 23 16.79 15.01 -12.25
C ALA A 23 16.48 13.53 -12.03
N HIS A 24 17.14 12.65 -12.79
CA HIS A 24 16.97 11.20 -12.74
C HIS A 24 15.50 10.73 -12.95
N ASN A 25 14.69 11.53 -13.66
CA ASN A 25 13.27 11.26 -13.87
C ASN A 25 13.04 10.67 -15.27
N ALA A 26 12.89 9.35 -15.33
CA ALA A 26 12.65 8.64 -16.59
C ALA A 26 11.30 8.98 -17.23
N ILE A 27 10.27 9.29 -16.43
CA ILE A 27 8.94 9.65 -16.91
C ILE A 27 8.98 11.00 -17.62
N HIS A 28 9.63 11.99 -17.01
CA HIS A 28 9.81 13.31 -17.61
C HIS A 28 10.66 13.29 -18.88
N ALA A 29 11.67 12.42 -18.94
CA ALA A 29 12.56 12.29 -20.09
C ALA A 29 11.98 11.47 -21.25
N ALA A 30 10.88 10.74 -21.02
CA ALA A 30 10.30 9.85 -22.02
C ALA A 30 9.49 10.62 -23.09
N HIS A 31 9.43 10.06 -24.30
CA HIS A 31 8.52 10.56 -25.33
C HIS A 31 7.15 9.87 -25.19
N THR A 32 6.17 10.58 -24.61
CA THR A 32 4.85 10.04 -24.24
C THR A 32 3.68 10.69 -24.99
N PRO A 33 3.67 10.74 -26.34
CA PRO A 33 2.76 11.59 -27.11
C PRO A 33 1.26 11.29 -26.88
N VAL A 34 0.92 10.06 -26.51
CA VAL A 34 -0.46 9.68 -26.18
C VAL A 34 -0.86 10.23 -24.81
N LEU A 35 -0.01 10.07 -23.80
CA LEU A 35 -0.27 10.59 -22.45
C LEU A 35 -0.26 12.12 -22.44
N ASP A 36 0.67 12.74 -23.15
CA ASP A 36 0.77 14.20 -23.29
C ASP A 36 -0.51 14.78 -23.89
N ARG A 37 -1.02 14.16 -24.96
CA ARG A 37 -2.29 14.56 -25.58
C ARG A 37 -3.46 14.39 -24.61
N LEU A 38 -3.54 13.27 -23.89
CA LEU A 38 -4.61 13.02 -22.91
C LEU A 38 -4.59 14.06 -21.79
N ASN A 39 -3.43 14.36 -21.22
CA ASN A 39 -3.27 15.39 -20.19
C ASN A 39 -3.68 16.79 -20.72
N ALA A 40 -3.36 17.12 -21.98
CA ALA A 40 -3.75 18.39 -22.57
C ALA A 40 -5.24 18.51 -22.91
N SER A 41 -5.92 17.40 -23.24
CA SER A 41 -7.29 17.43 -23.76
C SER A 41 -8.37 16.91 -22.80
N CYS A 42 -7.98 16.28 -21.69
CA CYS A 42 -8.91 15.66 -20.75
C CYS A 42 -8.69 16.17 -19.31
N PRO A 43 -9.73 16.16 -18.46
CA PRO A 43 -9.57 16.44 -17.04
C PRO A 43 -8.56 15.47 -16.41
N HIS A 44 -7.61 16.02 -15.66
CA HIS A 44 -6.58 15.25 -14.97
C HIS A 44 -6.27 15.89 -13.62
N GLY A 45 -5.64 15.12 -12.74
CA GLY A 45 -5.21 15.56 -11.41
C GLY A 45 -4.28 14.52 -10.79
N LEU A 46 -3.76 14.84 -9.62
CA LEU A 46 -2.91 13.95 -8.84
C LEU A 46 -3.68 13.39 -7.65
N ILE A 47 -3.34 12.15 -7.28
CA ILE A 47 -3.82 11.50 -6.06
C ILE A 47 -2.61 10.98 -5.29
N SER A 48 -2.75 10.89 -3.96
CA SER A 48 -1.73 10.27 -3.12
C SER A 48 -1.83 8.75 -3.18
N GLY A 49 -0.68 8.08 -3.31
CA GLY A 49 -0.57 6.62 -3.36
C GLY A 49 0.40 6.08 -2.32
N SER A 50 0.67 6.82 -1.23
CA SER A 50 1.70 6.50 -0.24
C SER A 50 1.27 6.97 1.16
N GLY A 51 1.99 6.51 2.19
CA GLY A 51 1.73 6.88 3.57
C GLY A 51 0.31 6.59 4.06
N MET A 52 -0.18 7.46 4.95
CA MET A 52 -1.46 7.27 5.62
C MET A 52 -2.66 7.28 4.66
N ASP A 53 -2.54 7.93 3.50
CA ASP A 53 -3.59 7.99 2.47
C ASP A 53 -3.93 6.61 1.88
N VAL A 54 -3.02 5.64 2.01
CA VAL A 54 -3.21 4.25 1.57
C VAL A 54 -3.08 3.23 2.70
N GLY A 55 -3.06 3.70 3.95
CA GLY A 55 -3.02 2.85 5.15
C GLY A 55 -1.63 2.36 5.54
N LEU A 56 -0.57 3.01 5.04
CA LEU A 56 0.82 2.83 5.45
C LEU A 56 1.23 3.89 6.49
N PRO A 57 2.28 3.63 7.29
CA PRO A 57 2.90 4.65 8.14
C PRO A 57 3.27 5.93 7.38
N ASP A 58 3.25 7.07 8.07
CA ASP A 58 3.63 8.35 7.46
C ASP A 58 5.03 8.32 6.86
N GLY A 59 5.20 8.93 5.68
CA GLY A 59 6.44 8.92 4.91
C GLY A 59 6.80 7.59 4.23
N GLN A 60 6.05 6.51 4.45
CA GLN A 60 6.33 5.23 3.79
C GLN A 60 5.85 5.25 2.34
N MET A 61 6.74 4.86 1.42
CA MET A 61 6.38 4.72 0.00
C MET A 61 5.29 3.67 -0.21
N GLY A 62 4.41 3.94 -1.17
CA GLY A 62 3.45 2.97 -1.67
C GLY A 62 4.12 1.81 -2.41
N ASN A 63 3.33 0.78 -2.67
CA ASN A 63 3.73 -0.38 -3.47
C ASN A 63 2.51 -0.93 -4.22
N SER A 64 2.75 -1.86 -5.15
CA SER A 64 1.72 -2.42 -6.02
C SER A 64 0.59 -3.10 -5.23
N GLU A 65 0.91 -3.86 -4.19
CA GLU A 65 -0.09 -4.60 -3.41
C GLU A 65 -1.06 -3.66 -2.69
N VAL A 66 -0.50 -2.71 -1.93
CA VAL A 66 -1.26 -1.70 -1.19
C VAL A 66 -2.09 -0.85 -2.15
N GLY A 67 -1.50 -0.43 -3.28
CA GLY A 67 -2.18 0.39 -4.28
C GLY A 67 -3.39 -0.32 -4.90
N HIS A 68 -3.22 -1.56 -5.37
CA HIS A 68 -4.31 -2.32 -5.98
C HIS A 68 -5.41 -2.65 -4.97
N MET A 69 -5.05 -2.96 -3.72
CA MET A 69 -6.02 -3.20 -2.66
C MET A 69 -6.87 -1.96 -2.38
N ASN A 70 -6.27 -0.78 -2.24
CA ASN A 70 -7.00 0.47 -2.00
C ASN A 70 -7.91 0.83 -3.19
N LEU A 71 -7.41 0.73 -4.43
CA LEU A 71 -8.19 0.98 -5.64
C LEU A 71 -9.40 0.04 -5.77
N GLY A 72 -9.20 -1.26 -5.52
CA GLY A 72 -10.25 -2.26 -5.59
C GLY A 72 -11.26 -2.15 -4.44
N ALA A 73 -10.82 -1.74 -3.25
CA ALA A 73 -11.68 -1.61 -2.09
C ALA A 73 -12.46 -0.29 -2.03
N GLY A 74 -11.99 0.75 -2.72
CA GLY A 74 -12.60 2.09 -2.66
C GLY A 74 -12.53 2.74 -1.27
N ARG A 75 -11.58 2.31 -0.43
CA ARG A 75 -11.35 2.81 0.93
C ARG A 75 -9.92 2.54 1.39
N VAL A 76 -9.47 3.31 2.37
CA VAL A 76 -8.17 3.10 3.03
C VAL A 76 -8.15 1.75 3.76
N LEU A 77 -7.20 0.89 3.39
CA LEU A 77 -6.96 -0.39 4.06
C LEU A 77 -5.68 -0.31 4.91
N TYR A 78 -5.85 -0.29 6.23
CA TYR A 78 -4.74 -0.35 7.16
C TYR A 78 -4.00 -1.68 7.00
N GLN A 79 -2.75 -1.58 6.59
CA GLN A 79 -1.90 -2.75 6.40
C GLN A 79 -1.59 -3.42 7.74
N ASP A 80 -1.32 -4.73 7.70
CA ASP A 80 -0.96 -5.49 8.89
C ASP A 80 0.23 -4.89 9.64
N LEU A 81 1.18 -4.28 8.94
CA LEU A 81 2.28 -3.53 9.56
C LEU A 81 1.78 -2.36 10.42
N THR A 82 0.88 -1.54 9.89
CA THR A 82 0.28 -0.42 10.61
C THR A 82 -0.58 -0.92 11.76
N ARG A 83 -1.31 -2.02 11.56
CA ARG A 83 -2.13 -2.65 12.59
C ARG A 83 -1.29 -3.19 13.75
N VAL A 84 -0.20 -3.91 13.46
CA VAL A 84 0.72 -4.44 14.47
C VAL A 84 1.44 -3.30 15.19
N THR A 85 1.92 -2.29 14.45
CA THR A 85 2.56 -1.10 15.05
C THR A 85 1.61 -0.39 16.01
N LYS A 86 0.36 -0.15 15.58
CA LYS A 86 -0.66 0.46 16.42
C LYS A 86 -0.98 -0.40 17.64
N ALA A 87 -1.16 -1.71 17.48
CA ALA A 87 -1.41 -2.62 18.59
C ALA A 87 -0.28 -2.61 19.63
N ILE A 88 0.99 -2.44 19.20
CA ILE A 88 2.12 -2.28 20.11
C ILE A 88 2.04 -0.94 20.85
N GLN A 89 1.73 0.15 20.14
CA GLN A 89 1.62 1.49 20.72
C GLN A 89 0.47 1.60 21.73
N ASP A 90 -0.68 1.03 21.40
CA ASP A 90 -1.90 1.07 22.22
C ASP A 90 -1.90 -0.01 23.33
N GLY A 91 -0.90 -0.89 23.34
CA GLY A 91 -0.74 -1.96 24.33
C GLY A 91 -1.50 -3.25 24.02
N GLU A 92 -2.44 -3.23 23.06
CA GLU A 92 -3.25 -4.39 22.64
C GLU A 92 -2.41 -5.60 22.20
N PHE A 93 -1.20 -5.37 21.67
CA PHE A 93 -0.28 -6.44 21.26
C PHE A 93 0.10 -7.36 22.43
N PHE A 94 0.28 -6.79 23.63
CA PHE A 94 0.72 -7.53 24.81
C PHE A 94 -0.39 -8.37 25.44
N GLU A 95 -1.65 -8.11 25.06
CA GLU A 95 -2.82 -8.88 25.49
C GLU A 95 -3.32 -9.85 24.40
N ASN A 96 -2.57 -9.99 23.30
CA ASN A 96 -2.99 -10.85 22.20
C ASN A 96 -3.04 -12.32 22.64
N PRO A 97 -4.22 -12.98 22.63
CA PRO A 97 -4.38 -14.30 23.22
C PRO A 97 -3.55 -15.38 22.52
N ALA A 98 -3.27 -15.23 21.22
CA ALA A 98 -2.43 -16.18 20.49
C ALA A 98 -0.95 -16.06 20.88
N ILE A 99 -0.46 -14.83 21.07
CA ILE A 99 0.91 -14.57 21.50
C ILE A 99 1.10 -15.03 22.95
N CYS A 100 0.20 -14.65 23.86
CA CYS A 100 0.24 -15.06 25.25
C CYS A 100 0.22 -16.59 25.38
N ALA A 101 -0.73 -17.27 24.71
CA ALA A 101 -0.83 -18.72 24.78
C ALA A 101 0.45 -19.44 24.28
N ALA A 102 1.11 -18.92 23.26
CA ALA A 102 2.36 -19.50 22.75
C ALA A 102 3.52 -19.34 23.75
N VAL A 103 3.60 -18.21 24.45
CA VAL A 103 4.59 -17.97 25.50
C VAL A 103 4.31 -18.84 26.73
N ASP A 104 3.06 -18.85 27.20
CA ASP A 104 2.61 -19.63 28.36
C ASP A 104 2.91 -21.12 28.16
N GLN A 105 2.62 -21.66 26.96
CA GLN A 105 2.91 -23.05 26.63
C GLN A 105 4.41 -23.39 26.73
N ALA A 106 5.30 -22.49 26.32
CA ALA A 106 6.75 -22.70 26.42
C ALA A 106 7.21 -22.63 27.89
N VAL A 107 6.67 -21.69 28.67
CA VAL A 107 6.97 -21.54 30.10
C VAL A 107 6.52 -22.78 30.89
N ASP A 108 5.28 -23.24 30.69
CA ASP A 108 4.72 -24.42 31.35
C ASP A 108 5.53 -25.69 31.06
N ALA A 109 6.12 -25.78 29.87
CA ALA A 109 6.97 -26.90 29.47
C ALA A 109 8.45 -26.74 29.88
N GLY A 110 8.84 -25.62 30.49
CA GLY A 110 10.24 -25.30 30.79
C GLY A 110 11.12 -25.21 29.54
N LYS A 111 10.58 -24.68 28.44
CA LYS A 111 11.23 -24.58 27.12
C LYS A 111 11.43 -23.12 26.70
N ALA A 112 12.21 -22.93 25.64
CA ALA A 112 12.45 -21.63 25.04
C ALA A 112 11.35 -21.24 24.04
N VAL A 113 11.16 -19.94 23.85
CA VAL A 113 10.39 -19.36 22.75
C VAL A 113 11.36 -18.97 21.63
N HIS A 114 11.07 -19.39 20.40
CA HIS A 114 11.86 -19.02 19.22
C HIS A 114 11.10 -18.00 18.37
N ILE A 115 11.74 -16.85 18.11
CA ILE A 115 11.19 -15.80 17.25
C ILE A 115 12.07 -15.73 16.00
N LEU A 116 11.46 -15.79 14.82
CA LEU A 116 12.15 -15.68 13.54
C LEU A 116 11.49 -14.59 12.71
N GLY A 117 12.31 -13.82 12.00
CA GLY A 117 11.84 -12.75 11.13
C GLY A 117 12.99 -12.19 10.29
N LEU A 118 12.63 -11.40 9.28
CA LEU A 118 13.60 -10.60 8.54
C LEU A 118 14.14 -9.51 9.47
N LEU A 119 15.46 -9.48 9.66
CA LEU A 119 16.15 -8.48 10.48
C LEU A 119 16.93 -7.54 9.55
N SER A 120 16.44 -6.30 9.42
CA SER A 120 16.94 -5.29 8.48
C SER A 120 17.02 -3.91 9.11
#